data_AF-A0A7K0FGD2-F1
#
_entry.id   AF-A0A7K0FGD2-F1
#
_cell.length_a   1.000
_cell.length_b   1.000
_cell.length_c   1.000
_cell.angle_alpha   90.00
_cell.angle_beta   90.00
_cell.angle_gamma   90.00
#
_symmetry.space_group_name_H-M   'P 1'
#
loop_
_entity.id
_entity.type
_entity.pdbx_description
1 polymer ?
#
loop_
_entity_poly.entity_id
_entity_poly.type
_entity_poly.pdbx_seq_one_letter_code
_entity_poly.pdbx_strand_id
1 'polypeptide(L)'
;MKKQNRRKVLTTALIMMVSALTFSCQDTTLEEAETTATVKKQQNFKKMTAAASSGLARRWAPIHYRDVDATGTYAEGGKSDYITAINYDNDWDGNNNWNNLPAYANSLAAHCYYSVVESNTHWFITYAFFSPRDWTDNPLLYQLDQHENDLEGVLMIVEKDGSAYGALKGAVTVSHSDFFSYVPSGSSYVSGLESVDGTLQMRDYNGELHPVTAQDSKGHSLKAWPQHDIDGDGIIYYPSASGVAQIPADNYDNYVEYKLVDIFESGGLWDQRFNTQLFSSPAGGFTGNDFKTGGANAPWAWNDGNDAIVQGGEFATDPAKLADNYFDGVGNFSRTYSDNKYNAAAGGIVTVYQNCNYTGYAIALPVGNYTLAQLKSYGVVNDDLSSVRLENGYKITLYQNDNFGGEAVVLTANNSCLGNFNDKASSVKISVL
;
A
#
# COMPACT_ATOMS: atom_id res chain seq x y z
N MET A 1 0.72 13.92 72.06
CA MET A 1 1.60 13.07 72.89
C MET A 1 2.69 12.51 71.97
N LYS A 2 3.87 13.13 71.83
CA LYS A 2 5.09 13.03 72.68
C LYS A 2 5.60 11.59 72.88
N LYS A 3 6.68 11.21 72.16
CA LYS A 3 8.05 10.89 72.64
C LYS A 3 8.81 10.13 71.52
N GLN A 4 9.91 10.64 70.94
CA GLN A 4 11.30 10.64 71.45
C GLN A 4 11.77 9.21 71.84
N ASN A 5 12.95 8.67 71.50
CA ASN A 5 14.32 9.16 71.29
C ASN A 5 15.14 7.86 70.96
N ARG A 6 16.37 7.78 70.43
CA ARG A 6 17.59 8.54 70.75
C ARG A 6 18.76 8.15 69.82
N ARG A 7 19.65 9.12 69.63
CA ARG A 7 20.98 9.08 68.97
C ARG A 7 21.98 8.13 69.64
N LYS A 8 23.00 7.73 68.87
CA LYS A 8 24.41 7.73 69.31
C LYS A 8 25.27 8.55 68.35
N VAL A 9 26.25 9.23 68.94
CA VAL A 9 27.15 10.28 68.46
C VAL A 9 28.57 9.72 68.49
N LEU A 10 29.48 10.19 67.62
CA LEU A 10 30.87 10.65 67.86
C LEU A 10 31.53 10.96 66.48
N THR A 11 31.72 12.21 66.02
CA THR A 11 32.88 13.14 66.17
C THR A 11 34.27 12.47 65.98
N THR A 12 35.22 12.95 65.14
CA THR A 12 35.95 14.24 65.23
C THR A 12 36.87 14.51 64.01
N ALA A 13 37.03 15.81 63.64
CA ALA A 13 38.16 16.52 62.95
C ALA A 13 38.59 16.16 61.50
N LEU A 14 39.23 17.00 60.68
CA LEU A 14 39.41 18.45 60.39
C LEU A 14 40.59 18.47 59.38
N ILE A 15 40.59 19.35 58.36
CA ILE A 15 41.72 20.19 57.87
C ILE A 15 41.51 20.54 56.38
N MET A 16 41.32 21.84 56.13
CA MET A 16 41.57 22.46 54.82
C MET A 16 43.08 22.54 54.59
N MET A 17 43.54 22.20 53.38
CA MET A 17 44.77 22.77 52.84
C MET A 17 44.52 23.25 51.41
N VAL A 18 44.72 24.57 51.26
CA VAL A 18 44.95 25.26 49.99
C VAL A 18 46.42 25.06 49.64
N SER A 19 46.70 24.64 48.42
CA SER A 19 48.05 24.69 47.85
C SER A 19 47.97 25.14 46.40
N ALA A 20 48.43 26.37 46.15
CA ALA A 20 48.72 26.89 44.83
C ALA A 20 50.11 26.40 44.40
N LEU A 21 50.22 25.91 43.15
CA LEU A 21 51.49 25.73 42.44
C LEU A 21 51.24 26.04 40.95
N THR A 22 52.11 26.90 40.41
CA THR A 22 52.10 27.48 39.05
C THR A 22 53.03 26.71 38.10
N PHE A 23 52.93 27.04 36.80
CA PHE A 23 53.76 26.67 35.62
C PHE A 23 53.38 25.38 34.87
N SER A 24 52.88 25.50 33.64
CA SER A 24 53.66 25.71 32.41
C SER A 24 52.71 25.80 31.21
N CYS A 25 52.86 26.81 30.36
CA CYS A 25 52.12 26.93 29.10
C CYS A 25 52.82 26.03 28.08
N GLN A 26 52.18 24.94 27.67
CA GLN A 26 52.53 24.22 26.45
C GLN A 26 51.34 24.30 25.51
N ASP A 27 51.52 25.09 24.45
CA ASP A 27 50.69 25.03 23.26
C ASP A 27 50.70 23.58 22.75
N THR A 28 49.58 22.90 22.92
CA THR A 28 49.34 21.63 22.26
C THR A 28 48.20 21.87 21.30
N THR A 29 48.57 22.00 20.03
CA THR A 29 47.68 22.01 18.88
C THR A 29 46.72 20.83 18.98
N LEU A 30 45.42 21.11 19.02
CA LEU A 30 44.39 20.10 18.79
C LEU A 30 44.50 19.70 17.32
N GLU A 31 45.08 18.52 17.06
CA GLU A 31 44.91 17.86 15.77
C GLU A 31 43.42 17.54 15.61
N GLU A 32 42.76 18.18 14.64
CA GLU A 32 41.51 17.68 14.09
C GLU A 32 41.79 16.27 13.55
N ALA A 33 41.39 15.26 14.31
CA ALA A 33 41.22 13.94 13.76
C ALA A 33 40.13 14.04 12.69
N GLU A 34 40.53 14.07 11.41
CA GLU A 34 39.66 13.80 10.28
C GLU A 34 38.96 12.46 10.55
N THR A 35 37.72 12.53 11.03
CA THR A 35 36.80 11.41 10.96
C THR A 35 36.57 11.15 9.48
N THR A 36 37.35 10.23 8.93
CA THR A 36 37.08 9.62 7.63
C THR A 36 35.71 8.96 7.78
N ALA A 37 34.68 9.67 7.33
CA ALA A 37 33.34 9.15 7.21
C ALA A 37 33.46 7.88 6.38
N THR A 38 33.33 6.74 7.04
CA THR A 38 33.19 5.46 6.36
C THR A 38 31.85 5.57 5.66
N VAL A 39 31.88 5.97 4.39
CA VAL A 39 30.73 5.91 3.50
C VAL A 39 30.31 4.44 3.51
N LYS A 40 29.28 4.13 4.31
CA LYS A 40 28.59 2.86 4.21
C LYS A 40 28.09 2.83 2.78
N LYS A 41 28.76 2.03 1.94
CA LYS A 41 28.35 1.73 0.58
C LYS A 41 26.88 1.34 0.69
N GLN A 42 25.97 2.18 0.18
CA GLN A 42 24.58 1.80 0.00
C GLN A 42 24.62 0.45 -0.72
N GLN A 43 24.12 -0.59 -0.07
CA GLN A 43 23.98 -1.86 -0.75
C GLN A 43 23.00 -1.60 -1.88
N ASN A 44 23.48 -1.63 -3.12
CA ASN A 44 22.62 -1.67 -4.29
C ASN A 44 21.86 -2.99 -4.23
N PHE A 45 20.70 -2.98 -3.58
CA PHE A 45 19.78 -4.10 -3.63
C PHE A 45 19.39 -4.29 -5.09
N LYS A 46 19.74 -5.45 -5.65
CA LYS A 46 19.38 -5.80 -7.02
C LYS A 46 17.86 -5.96 -7.05
N LYS A 47 17.17 -5.06 -7.76
CA LYS A 47 15.74 -5.13 -8.03
C LYS A 47 15.34 -6.55 -8.46
N MET A 48 14.24 -7.05 -7.89
CA MET A 48 13.68 -8.36 -8.27
C MET A 48 13.41 -8.44 -9.77
N THR A 49 13.69 -9.59 -10.38
CA THR A 49 13.30 -9.85 -11.77
C THR A 49 11.78 -10.08 -11.84
N ALA A 50 11.17 -9.83 -13.01
CA ALA A 50 9.75 -10.11 -13.21
C ALA A 50 9.39 -11.59 -12.90
N ALA A 51 10.27 -12.52 -13.28
CA ALA A 51 10.08 -13.95 -12.97
C ALA A 51 10.14 -14.24 -11.46
N ALA A 52 11.05 -13.61 -10.71
CA ALA A 52 11.10 -13.75 -9.26
C ALA A 52 9.86 -13.13 -8.59
N SER A 53 9.41 -11.97 -9.08
CA SER A 53 8.19 -11.31 -8.60
C SER A 53 6.95 -12.18 -8.82
N SER A 54 6.80 -12.76 -10.01
CA SER A 54 5.71 -13.67 -10.33
C SER A 54 5.76 -14.96 -9.50
N GLY A 55 6.96 -15.52 -9.27
CA GLY A 55 7.13 -16.69 -8.41
C GLY A 55 6.75 -16.41 -6.95
N LEU A 56 7.17 -15.25 -6.42
CA LEU A 56 6.82 -14.81 -5.07
C LEU A 56 5.30 -14.59 -4.93
N ALA A 57 4.70 -13.88 -5.89
CA ALA A 57 3.27 -13.66 -5.90
C ALA A 57 2.49 -14.97 -6.02
N ARG A 58 2.95 -15.95 -6.81
CA ARG A 58 2.32 -17.27 -6.87
C ARG A 58 2.37 -18.00 -5.53
N ARG A 59 3.53 -18.00 -4.88
CA ARG A 59 3.76 -18.72 -3.62
C ARG A 59 2.81 -18.29 -2.50
N TRP A 60 2.47 -17.00 -2.45
CA TRP A 60 1.62 -16.43 -1.40
C TRP A 60 0.21 -16.07 -1.87
N ALA A 61 -0.15 -16.43 -3.11
CA ALA A 61 -1.47 -16.16 -3.66
C ALA A 61 -2.53 -16.94 -2.87
N PRO A 62 -3.66 -16.32 -2.49
CA PRO A 62 -4.63 -16.97 -1.64
C PRO A 62 -5.45 -18.04 -2.38
N ILE A 63 -5.86 -19.07 -1.65
CA ILE A 63 -7.05 -19.83 -2.05
C ILE A 63 -8.25 -18.98 -1.65
N HIS A 64 -9.09 -18.63 -2.61
CA HIS A 64 -10.11 -17.61 -2.44
C HIS A 64 -11.50 -18.21 -2.50
N TYR A 65 -12.25 -18.05 -1.42
CA TYR A 65 -13.63 -18.50 -1.26
C TYR A 65 -14.53 -17.37 -1.71
N ARG A 66 -15.52 -17.71 -2.52
CA ARG A 66 -16.47 -16.74 -3.03
C ARG A 66 -17.87 -17.26 -2.79
N ASP A 67 -18.58 -16.61 -1.90
CA ASP A 67 -20.03 -16.79 -1.76
C ASP A 67 -20.73 -16.25 -3.03
N VAL A 68 -21.82 -16.89 -3.42
CA VAL A 68 -22.56 -16.55 -4.64
C VAL A 68 -24.04 -16.50 -4.30
N ASP A 69 -24.77 -15.50 -4.80
CA ASP A 69 -26.23 -15.45 -4.70
C ASP A 69 -26.85 -15.42 -6.10
N ALA A 70 -27.57 -16.49 -6.44
CA ALA A 70 -28.27 -16.59 -7.72
C ALA A 70 -29.61 -15.83 -7.79
N THR A 71 -30.05 -15.23 -6.68
CA THR A 71 -31.36 -14.62 -6.51
C THR A 71 -31.35 -13.11 -6.71
N GLY A 72 -32.49 -12.57 -7.15
CA GLY A 72 -32.63 -11.14 -7.40
C GLY A 72 -32.36 -10.74 -8.85
N THR A 73 -32.73 -9.50 -9.18
CA THR A 73 -32.76 -9.00 -10.56
C THR A 73 -31.39 -8.89 -11.20
N TYR A 74 -30.35 -8.61 -10.40
CA TYR A 74 -29.02 -8.30 -10.88
C TYR A 74 -28.00 -9.42 -10.65
N ALA A 75 -28.43 -10.59 -10.16
CA ALA A 75 -27.56 -11.74 -9.90
C ALA A 75 -26.94 -12.36 -11.15
N GLU A 76 -27.61 -12.26 -12.30
CA GLU A 76 -27.23 -13.01 -13.53
C GLU A 76 -27.07 -14.52 -13.25
N GLY A 77 -27.98 -15.08 -12.45
CA GLY A 77 -27.89 -16.48 -12.00
C GLY A 77 -26.68 -16.78 -11.11
N GLY A 78 -26.14 -15.77 -10.42
CA GLY A 78 -24.98 -15.83 -9.53
C GLY A 78 -23.68 -15.32 -10.17
N LYS A 79 -23.68 -15.10 -11.49
CA LYS A 79 -22.47 -14.72 -12.23
C LYS A 79 -22.03 -13.28 -11.98
N SER A 80 -22.88 -12.45 -11.40
CA SER A 80 -22.47 -11.13 -10.91
C SER A 80 -21.44 -11.21 -9.79
N ASP A 81 -21.43 -12.32 -9.04
CA ASP A 81 -20.46 -12.56 -7.96
C ASP A 81 -19.18 -13.23 -8.46
N TYR A 82 -19.03 -13.59 -9.73
CA TYR A 82 -17.83 -14.30 -10.19
C TYR A 82 -16.63 -13.35 -10.26
N ILE A 83 -15.44 -13.83 -9.88
CA ILE A 83 -14.20 -13.09 -10.16
C ILE A 83 -13.84 -13.20 -11.64
N THR A 84 -13.48 -12.08 -12.26
CA THR A 84 -13.13 -12.05 -13.69
C THR A 84 -12.08 -10.97 -13.99
N ALA A 85 -11.65 -10.85 -15.25
CA ALA A 85 -10.84 -9.73 -15.69
C ALA A 85 -11.66 -8.43 -15.75
N ILE A 86 -11.06 -7.30 -15.41
CA ILE A 86 -11.69 -5.96 -15.54
C ILE A 86 -12.12 -5.68 -16.99
N ASN A 87 -11.37 -6.22 -17.96
CA ASN A 87 -11.60 -6.09 -19.39
C ASN A 87 -12.18 -7.38 -20.01
N TYR A 88 -13.05 -8.10 -19.28
CA TYR A 88 -13.56 -9.40 -19.71
C TYR A 88 -14.33 -9.35 -21.04
N ASP A 89 -14.84 -8.19 -21.41
CA ASP A 89 -15.56 -7.87 -22.64
C ASP A 89 -14.64 -7.30 -23.75
N ASN A 90 -13.32 -7.33 -23.52
CA ASN A 90 -12.26 -6.90 -24.43
C ASN A 90 -12.08 -5.39 -24.59
N ASP A 91 -12.58 -4.58 -23.66
CA ASP A 91 -12.24 -3.16 -23.59
C ASP A 91 -11.87 -2.71 -22.17
N TRP A 92 -11.39 -1.48 -22.02
CA TRP A 92 -11.09 -0.88 -20.71
C TRP A 92 -12.07 0.27 -20.46
N ASP A 93 -13.36 0.04 -20.63
CA ASP A 93 -14.43 0.98 -20.30
C ASP A 93 -15.11 0.56 -19.00
N GLY A 94 -14.84 1.29 -17.93
CA GLY A 94 -15.49 1.03 -16.64
C GLY A 94 -16.97 1.35 -16.64
N ASN A 95 -17.55 1.96 -17.69
CA ASN A 95 -18.95 2.40 -17.71
C ASN A 95 -19.91 1.38 -18.36
N ASN A 96 -19.45 0.20 -18.75
CA ASN A 96 -20.28 -0.78 -19.45
C ASN A 96 -20.15 -2.22 -18.93
N ASN A 97 -19.29 -2.45 -17.93
CA ASN A 97 -19.07 -3.77 -17.31
C ASN A 97 -20.36 -4.35 -16.70
N TRP A 98 -21.24 -3.54 -16.13
CA TRP A 98 -22.53 -3.96 -15.62
C TRP A 98 -23.44 -4.39 -16.76
N ASN A 99 -23.51 -3.58 -17.82
CA ASN A 99 -24.41 -3.77 -18.94
C ASN A 99 -23.98 -4.90 -19.87
N ASN A 100 -22.68 -5.14 -19.98
CA ASN A 100 -22.12 -6.19 -20.82
C ASN A 100 -22.15 -7.57 -20.13
N LEU A 101 -22.25 -7.62 -18.79
CA LEU A 101 -22.21 -8.89 -18.05
C LEU A 101 -23.15 -9.96 -18.61
N PRO A 102 -24.45 -9.70 -18.90
CA PRO A 102 -25.35 -10.73 -19.43
C PRO A 102 -24.89 -11.33 -20.77
N ALA A 103 -24.20 -10.55 -21.62
CA ALA A 103 -23.69 -11.02 -22.91
C ALA A 103 -22.46 -11.93 -22.76
N TYR A 104 -21.67 -11.74 -21.70
CA TYR A 104 -20.40 -12.44 -21.46
C TYR A 104 -20.44 -13.37 -20.23
N ALA A 105 -21.60 -13.58 -19.63
CA ALA A 105 -21.77 -14.31 -18.37
C ALA A 105 -21.19 -15.74 -18.43
N ASN A 106 -21.17 -16.38 -19.61
CA ASN A 106 -20.63 -17.73 -19.80
C ASN A 106 -19.12 -17.76 -20.18
N SER A 107 -18.45 -16.61 -20.15
CA SER A 107 -17.03 -16.44 -20.52
C SER A 107 -16.20 -15.75 -19.45
N LEU A 108 -16.71 -15.66 -18.22
CA LEU A 108 -16.02 -15.03 -17.08
C LEU A 108 -14.89 -15.92 -16.57
N ALA A 109 -13.72 -15.81 -17.19
CA ALA A 109 -12.53 -16.52 -16.78
C ALA A 109 -11.92 -15.86 -15.53
N ALA A 110 -11.56 -16.67 -14.54
CA ALA A 110 -11.11 -16.19 -13.23
C ALA A 110 -9.74 -15.51 -13.30
N HIS A 111 -9.67 -14.26 -12.83
CA HIS A 111 -8.43 -13.48 -12.77
C HIS A 111 -8.26 -12.86 -11.38
N CYS A 112 -7.01 -12.76 -10.95
CA CYS A 112 -6.59 -12.05 -9.75
C CYS A 112 -5.46 -11.10 -10.12
N TYR A 113 -5.64 -9.82 -9.87
CA TYR A 113 -4.62 -8.81 -10.10
C TYR A 113 -3.65 -8.79 -8.94
N TYR A 114 -2.36 -8.69 -9.20
CA TYR A 114 -1.37 -8.61 -8.14
C TYR A 114 -0.32 -7.53 -8.39
N SER A 115 0.30 -7.07 -7.31
CA SER A 115 1.50 -6.25 -7.36
C SER A 115 2.45 -6.64 -6.23
N VAL A 116 3.74 -6.35 -6.41
CA VAL A 116 4.76 -6.55 -5.39
C VAL A 116 5.49 -5.24 -5.14
N VAL A 117 5.52 -4.83 -3.88
CA VAL A 117 6.38 -3.77 -3.36
C VAL A 117 7.42 -4.40 -2.44
N GLU A 118 8.66 -3.98 -2.55
CA GLU A 118 9.80 -4.55 -1.86
C GLU A 118 10.50 -3.48 -1.02
N SER A 119 10.64 -3.74 0.29
CA SER A 119 11.54 -3.00 1.18
C SER A 119 12.80 -3.78 1.47
N ASN A 120 13.78 -3.16 2.15
CA ASN A 120 15.02 -3.84 2.53
C ASN A 120 14.78 -5.14 3.35
N THR A 121 13.64 -5.25 4.03
CA THR A 121 13.34 -6.33 4.99
C THR A 121 12.10 -7.15 4.63
N HIS A 122 11.21 -6.63 3.78
CA HIS A 122 9.90 -7.21 3.53
C HIS A 122 9.52 -7.16 2.06
N TRP A 123 8.66 -8.08 1.66
CA TRP A 123 7.83 -7.96 0.47
C TRP A 123 6.39 -7.71 0.89
N PHE A 124 5.71 -6.88 0.12
CA PHE A 124 4.31 -6.53 0.29
C PHE A 124 3.60 -6.91 -1.00
N ILE A 125 2.69 -7.86 -0.93
CA ILE A 125 2.04 -8.43 -2.11
C ILE A 125 0.56 -8.11 -2.04
N THR A 126 0.08 -7.28 -2.95
CA THR A 126 -1.36 -7.02 -3.07
C THR A 126 -1.97 -8.05 -4.01
N TYR A 127 -3.15 -8.56 -3.66
CA TYR A 127 -4.04 -9.31 -4.54
C TYR A 127 -5.39 -8.61 -4.58
N ALA A 128 -5.99 -8.49 -5.77
CA ALA A 128 -7.28 -7.84 -5.98
C ALA A 128 -8.19 -8.69 -6.87
N PHE A 129 -9.46 -8.79 -6.48
CA PHE A 129 -10.50 -9.62 -7.10
C PHE A 129 -11.61 -8.72 -7.62
N PHE A 130 -11.88 -8.82 -8.92
CA PHE A 130 -12.82 -7.95 -9.60
C PHE A 130 -14.16 -8.64 -9.85
N SER A 131 -15.26 -7.94 -9.52
CA SER A 131 -16.63 -8.28 -9.90
C SER A 131 -17.15 -7.20 -10.85
N PRO A 132 -17.92 -7.54 -11.92
CA PRO A 132 -18.48 -6.52 -12.80
C PRO A 132 -19.54 -5.60 -12.13
N ARG A 133 -20.12 -6.05 -11.02
CA ARG A 133 -21.20 -5.36 -10.30
C ARG A 133 -20.95 -5.42 -8.80
N ASP A 134 -21.12 -4.33 -8.08
CA ASP A 134 -21.55 -4.34 -6.66
C ASP A 134 -23.08 -4.25 -6.67
N TRP A 135 -23.76 -5.30 -6.22
CA TRP A 135 -25.20 -5.42 -6.39
C TRP A 135 -25.90 -5.83 -5.08
N THR A 136 -27.23 -5.80 -5.08
CA THR A 136 -28.04 -6.30 -3.96
C THR A 136 -29.40 -6.80 -4.47
N ASP A 137 -30.04 -7.68 -3.71
CA ASP A 137 -31.42 -8.14 -3.93
C ASP A 137 -32.45 -7.35 -3.10
N ASN A 138 -32.00 -6.43 -2.24
CA ASN A 138 -32.87 -5.56 -1.46
C ASN A 138 -33.32 -4.34 -2.28
N PRO A 139 -34.60 -4.25 -2.70
CA PRO A 139 -35.07 -3.17 -3.57
C PRO A 139 -34.99 -1.77 -2.94
N LEU A 140 -34.87 -1.68 -1.61
CA LEU A 140 -34.70 -0.41 -0.91
C LEU A 140 -33.27 0.14 -0.99
N LEU A 141 -32.30 -0.71 -1.35
CA LEU A 141 -30.87 -0.39 -1.38
C LEU A 141 -30.34 -0.20 -2.81
N TYR A 142 -31.14 -0.44 -3.85
CA TYR A 142 -30.71 -0.37 -5.26
C TYR A 142 -30.05 0.96 -5.64
N GLN A 143 -30.55 2.09 -5.11
CA GLN A 143 -30.02 3.43 -5.42
C GLN A 143 -28.99 3.93 -4.41
N LEU A 144 -28.70 3.14 -3.37
CA LEU A 144 -27.86 3.55 -2.24
C LEU A 144 -26.55 2.77 -2.17
N ASP A 145 -26.60 1.48 -2.48
CA ASP A 145 -25.47 0.57 -2.31
C ASP A 145 -24.83 0.24 -3.65
N GLN A 146 -25.63 -0.22 -4.61
CA GLN A 146 -25.13 -0.77 -5.87
C GLN A 146 -24.31 0.22 -6.69
N HIS A 147 -23.31 -0.31 -7.39
CA HIS A 147 -22.57 0.42 -8.41
C HIS A 147 -21.89 -0.50 -9.41
N GLU A 148 -21.65 0.08 -10.57
CA GLU A 148 -20.72 -0.41 -11.57
C GLU A 148 -19.33 -0.73 -10.98
N ASN A 149 -18.77 -1.86 -11.40
CA ASN A 149 -17.48 -2.37 -10.96
C ASN A 149 -17.43 -2.66 -9.46
N ASP A 150 -16.64 -3.65 -9.10
CA ASP A 150 -16.22 -3.85 -7.73
C ASP A 150 -14.81 -4.46 -7.70
N LEU A 151 -13.98 -3.97 -6.80
CA LEU A 151 -12.60 -4.42 -6.68
C LEU A 151 -12.15 -4.33 -5.24
N GLU A 152 -11.90 -5.49 -4.67
CA GLU A 152 -11.55 -5.69 -3.28
C GLU A 152 -10.33 -6.61 -3.19
N GLY A 153 -9.62 -6.62 -2.06
CA GLY A 153 -8.34 -7.30 -2.02
C GLY A 153 -7.71 -7.54 -0.67
N VAL A 154 -6.46 -8.00 -0.73
CA VAL A 154 -5.65 -8.34 0.43
C VAL A 154 -4.19 -7.96 0.19
N LEU A 155 -3.55 -7.38 1.21
CA LEU A 155 -2.13 -7.13 1.30
C LEU A 155 -1.49 -8.24 2.12
N MET A 156 -0.53 -8.97 1.56
CA MET A 156 0.29 -9.94 2.27
C MET A 156 1.62 -9.30 2.68
N ILE A 157 2.00 -9.43 3.94
CA ILE A 157 3.23 -8.86 4.51
C ILE A 157 4.21 -10.00 4.78
N VAL A 158 5.27 -10.08 3.97
CA VAL A 158 6.21 -11.21 3.96
C VAL A 158 7.60 -10.74 4.41
N GLU A 159 8.10 -11.28 5.51
CA GLU A 159 9.45 -11.03 6.02
C GLU A 159 10.50 -11.77 5.20
N LYS A 160 11.58 -11.09 4.86
CA LYS A 160 12.75 -11.68 4.20
C LYS A 160 13.61 -12.39 5.25
N ASP A 161 13.49 -13.71 5.31
CA ASP A 161 14.26 -14.58 6.21
C ASP A 161 15.50 -15.21 5.56
N GLY A 162 15.80 -14.85 4.31
CA GLY A 162 16.90 -15.40 3.50
C GLY A 162 16.50 -16.61 2.65
N SER A 163 15.28 -17.14 2.80
CA SER A 163 14.70 -18.12 1.87
C SER A 163 14.23 -17.45 0.58
N ALA A 164 13.87 -18.27 -0.43
CA ALA A 164 13.42 -17.78 -1.73
C ALA A 164 12.10 -16.99 -1.66
N TYR A 165 11.26 -17.28 -0.67
CA TYR A 165 9.91 -16.73 -0.57
C TYR A 165 9.59 -16.07 0.78
N GLY A 166 10.53 -16.05 1.72
CA GLY A 166 10.34 -15.44 3.02
C GLY A 166 9.33 -16.16 3.90
N ALA A 167 8.88 -15.46 4.93
CA ALA A 167 7.85 -15.91 5.86
C ALA A 167 6.69 -14.90 5.89
N LEU A 168 5.46 -15.37 5.62
CA LEU A 168 4.26 -14.54 5.76
C LEU A 168 4.04 -14.20 7.25
N LYS A 169 3.91 -12.91 7.57
CA LYS A 169 3.79 -12.41 8.95
C LYS A 169 2.45 -11.77 9.26
N GLY A 170 1.76 -11.25 8.27
CA GLY A 170 0.45 -10.63 8.42
C GLY A 170 -0.25 -10.45 7.09
N ALA A 171 -1.54 -10.16 7.16
CA ALA A 171 -2.36 -9.76 6.03
C ALA A 171 -3.33 -8.65 6.42
N VAL A 172 -3.68 -7.79 5.48
CA VAL A 172 -4.72 -6.77 5.64
C VAL A 172 -5.70 -6.89 4.49
N THR A 173 -6.99 -7.12 4.76
CA THR A 173 -8.04 -7.25 3.75
C THR A 173 -8.85 -5.97 3.63
N VAL A 174 -9.48 -5.76 2.48
CA VAL A 174 -10.38 -4.63 2.23
C VAL A 174 -11.82 -5.14 2.16
N SER A 175 -12.71 -4.45 2.87
CA SER A 175 -14.13 -4.75 2.92
C SER A 175 -14.85 -3.41 2.82
N HIS A 176 -15.21 -3.03 1.59
CA HIS A 176 -15.69 -1.71 1.24
C HIS A 176 -14.67 -0.61 1.57
N SER A 177 -14.96 0.19 2.60
CA SER A 177 -14.09 1.27 3.08
C SER A 177 -13.43 0.93 4.41
N ASP A 178 -13.45 -0.33 4.83
CA ASP A 178 -12.87 -0.80 6.09
C ASP A 178 -11.74 -1.81 5.83
N PHE A 179 -10.65 -1.72 6.58
CA PHE A 179 -9.53 -2.66 6.53
C PHE A 179 -9.52 -3.59 7.75
N PHE A 180 -9.20 -4.86 7.52
CA PHE A 180 -9.16 -5.88 8.58
C PHE A 180 -7.81 -6.60 8.61
N SER A 181 -7.23 -6.74 9.79
CA SER A 181 -5.87 -7.24 10.01
C SER A 181 -5.85 -8.67 10.52
N TYR A 182 -5.00 -9.51 9.92
CA TYR A 182 -4.87 -10.92 10.27
C TYR A 182 -3.42 -11.34 10.39
N VAL A 183 -3.15 -12.34 11.25
CA VAL A 183 -1.82 -12.92 11.40
C VAL A 183 -1.86 -14.44 11.26
N PRO A 184 -0.92 -15.08 10.55
CA PRO A 184 -0.85 -16.53 10.50
C PRO A 184 -0.42 -17.10 11.86
N SER A 185 -0.79 -18.35 12.12
CA SER A 185 -0.42 -19.05 13.36
C SER A 185 1.10 -19.02 13.57
N GLY A 186 1.53 -18.55 14.75
CA GLY A 186 2.94 -18.45 15.11
C GLY A 186 3.65 -17.18 14.62
N SER A 187 2.94 -16.23 14.00
CA SER A 187 3.50 -14.91 13.72
C SER A 187 3.84 -14.16 15.02
N SER A 188 4.86 -13.31 14.95
CA SER A 188 5.23 -12.39 16.03
C SER A 188 4.42 -11.10 16.04
N TYR A 189 3.64 -10.85 14.98
CA TYR A 189 2.87 -9.62 14.83
C TYR A 189 1.67 -9.64 15.79
N VAL A 190 1.40 -8.50 16.41
CA VAL A 190 0.27 -8.28 17.32
C VAL A 190 -0.41 -6.95 16.98
N SER A 191 -1.59 -6.68 17.57
CA SER A 191 -2.32 -5.42 17.35
C SER A 191 -1.43 -4.21 17.61
N GLY A 192 -1.35 -3.30 16.64
CA GLY A 192 -0.71 -1.99 16.75
C GLY A 192 -1.76 -0.92 17.02
N LEU A 193 -1.83 0.08 16.14
CA LEU A 193 -2.92 1.06 16.13
C LEU A 193 -4.27 0.43 15.77
N GLU A 194 -4.24 -0.59 14.91
CA GLU A 194 -5.41 -1.40 14.56
C GLU A 194 -5.42 -2.75 15.28
N SER A 195 -6.62 -3.31 15.47
CA SER A 195 -6.78 -4.63 16.06
C SER A 195 -6.47 -5.75 15.06
N VAL A 196 -5.79 -6.80 15.51
CA VAL A 196 -5.79 -8.08 14.80
C VAL A 196 -7.16 -8.74 14.94
N ASP A 197 -7.89 -8.84 13.83
CA ASP A 197 -9.25 -9.38 13.71
C ASP A 197 -9.30 -10.91 13.71
N GLY A 198 -8.16 -11.56 13.46
CA GLY A 198 -7.98 -12.96 13.81
C GLY A 198 -6.85 -13.66 13.07
N THR A 199 -6.97 -14.98 12.97
CA THR A 199 -5.93 -15.82 12.39
C THR A 199 -6.10 -15.94 10.88
N LEU A 200 -5.02 -15.66 10.14
CA LEU A 200 -4.93 -15.97 8.71
C LEU A 200 -4.70 -17.48 8.55
N GLN A 201 -5.73 -18.19 8.10
CA GLN A 201 -5.64 -19.63 7.88
C GLN A 201 -4.82 -19.95 6.64
N MET A 202 -4.09 -21.06 6.71
CA MET A 202 -3.27 -21.57 5.62
C MET A 202 -3.77 -22.95 5.20
N ARG A 203 -3.76 -23.24 3.91
CA ARG A 203 -4.18 -24.54 3.36
C ARG A 203 -3.18 -25.04 2.33
N ASP A 204 -2.94 -26.35 2.36
CA ASP A 204 -2.09 -27.01 1.36
C ASP A 204 -2.77 -27.03 0.00
N TYR A 205 -2.03 -26.62 -1.02
CA TYR A 205 -2.37 -26.81 -2.42
C TYR A 205 -1.09 -27.14 -3.18
N ASN A 206 -1.06 -28.33 -3.79
CA ASN A 206 0.10 -28.86 -4.51
C ASN A 206 1.40 -28.89 -3.68
N GLY A 207 1.31 -29.14 -2.38
CA GLY A 207 2.47 -29.21 -1.48
C GLY A 207 3.00 -27.85 -1.00
N GLU A 208 2.28 -26.76 -1.28
CA GLU A 208 2.58 -25.43 -0.78
C GLU A 208 1.43 -24.90 0.10
N LEU A 209 1.76 -24.20 1.19
CA LEU A 209 0.76 -23.58 2.06
C LEU A 209 0.35 -22.21 1.52
N HIS A 210 -0.90 -22.05 1.16
CA HIS A 210 -1.49 -20.80 0.69
C HIS A 210 -2.40 -20.17 1.75
N PRO A 211 -2.42 -18.83 1.90
CA PRO A 211 -3.39 -18.17 2.75
C PRO A 211 -4.81 -18.37 2.21
N VAL A 212 -5.82 -18.30 3.06
CA VAL A 212 -7.23 -18.46 2.66
C VAL A 212 -8.00 -17.17 2.91
N THR A 213 -8.62 -16.64 1.86
CA THR A 213 -9.52 -15.47 1.94
C THR A 213 -10.93 -15.86 1.53
N ALA A 214 -11.92 -15.07 1.93
CA ALA A 214 -13.32 -15.24 1.59
C ALA A 214 -13.96 -13.89 1.24
N GLN A 215 -14.88 -13.90 0.28
CA GLN A 215 -15.73 -12.77 -0.08
C GLN A 215 -17.19 -13.16 -0.08
N ASP A 216 -18.02 -12.27 0.45
CA ASP A 216 -19.48 -12.40 0.41
C ASP A 216 -20.00 -12.22 -1.02
N SER A 217 -21.22 -12.70 -1.28
CA SER A 217 -21.97 -12.32 -2.48
C SER A 217 -22.35 -10.84 -2.44
N LYS A 218 -22.81 -10.28 -3.56
CA LYS A 218 -23.42 -8.94 -3.67
C LYS A 218 -22.45 -7.77 -3.50
N GLY A 219 -22.10 -7.43 -2.26
CA GLY A 219 -21.20 -6.32 -1.94
C GLY A 219 -19.73 -6.73 -1.82
N HIS A 220 -19.43 -8.03 -1.93
CA HIS A 220 -18.07 -8.59 -2.00
C HIS A 220 -17.07 -8.14 -0.92
N SER A 221 -17.54 -7.85 0.30
CA SER A 221 -16.68 -7.63 1.46
C SER A 221 -15.65 -8.76 1.61
N LEU A 222 -14.34 -8.45 1.54
CA LEU A 222 -13.26 -9.45 1.62
C LEU A 222 -12.67 -9.53 3.03
N LYS A 223 -12.61 -10.75 3.58
CA LYS A 223 -11.95 -11.08 4.84
C LYS A 223 -11.10 -12.35 4.74
N ALA A 224 -10.33 -12.63 5.79
CA ALA A 224 -9.71 -13.95 5.93
C ALA A 224 -10.79 -15.00 6.23
N TRP A 225 -10.58 -16.24 5.77
CA TRP A 225 -11.38 -17.37 6.23
C TRP A 225 -10.89 -17.81 7.62
N PRO A 226 -11.77 -18.14 8.59
CA PRO A 226 -13.23 -18.30 8.49
C PRO A 226 -14.04 -17.08 8.97
N GLN A 227 -13.45 -15.87 9.02
CA GLN A 227 -14.16 -14.68 9.46
C GLN A 227 -15.29 -14.31 8.49
N HIS A 228 -15.08 -14.55 7.19
CA HIS A 228 -16.14 -14.82 6.21
C HIS A 228 -15.98 -16.26 5.67
N ASP A 229 -17.06 -16.84 5.17
CA ASP A 229 -17.10 -18.15 4.52
C ASP A 229 -18.28 -18.19 3.52
N ILE A 230 -18.33 -19.23 2.69
CA ILE A 230 -19.45 -19.52 1.80
C ILE A 230 -20.68 -19.90 2.64
N ASP A 231 -21.83 -19.27 2.39
CA ASP A 231 -23.11 -19.59 3.02
C ASP A 231 -24.09 -20.17 1.99
N GLY A 232 -23.88 -21.44 1.62
CA GLY A 232 -24.71 -22.13 0.64
C GLY A 232 -23.96 -22.35 -0.67
N ASP A 233 -24.32 -21.61 -1.72
CA ASP A 233 -23.63 -21.62 -3.00
C ASP A 233 -22.35 -20.79 -2.97
N GLY A 234 -21.28 -21.35 -3.54
CA GLY A 234 -20.02 -20.65 -3.64
C GLY A 234 -18.96 -21.41 -4.40
N ILE A 235 -17.95 -20.66 -4.83
CA ILE A 235 -16.85 -21.11 -5.69
C ILE A 235 -15.56 -21.02 -4.91
N ILE A 236 -14.67 -22.00 -5.10
CA ILE A 236 -13.32 -21.97 -4.53
C ILE A 236 -12.29 -21.82 -5.63
N TYR A 237 -11.58 -20.70 -5.57
CA TYR A 237 -10.59 -20.28 -6.56
C TYR A 237 -9.16 -20.59 -6.08
N TYR A 238 -8.34 -21.17 -6.96
CA TYR A 238 -6.95 -21.58 -6.68
C TYR A 238 -5.97 -20.87 -7.62
N PRO A 239 -4.76 -20.48 -7.17
CA PRO A 239 -3.79 -19.84 -8.05
C PRO A 239 -3.29 -20.81 -9.13
N SER A 240 -3.54 -20.47 -10.41
CA SER A 240 -3.21 -21.32 -11.55
C SER A 240 -1.70 -21.50 -11.75
N ALA A 241 -1.15 -22.70 -11.51
CA ALA A 241 0.28 -22.97 -11.69
C ALA A 241 0.78 -22.73 -13.13
N SER A 242 -0.09 -22.97 -14.12
CA SER A 242 0.21 -22.83 -15.55
C SER A 242 0.00 -21.40 -16.08
N GLY A 243 -0.63 -20.52 -15.30
CA GLY A 243 -1.01 -19.17 -15.72
C GLY A 243 -2.25 -19.12 -16.63
N VAL A 244 -3.03 -20.20 -16.66
CA VAL A 244 -4.30 -20.30 -17.40
C VAL A 244 -5.46 -20.00 -16.46
N ALA A 245 -6.36 -19.10 -16.88
CA ALA A 245 -7.62 -18.84 -16.18
C ALA A 245 -8.68 -19.87 -16.60
N GLN A 246 -9.46 -20.35 -15.63
CA GLN A 246 -10.61 -21.22 -15.84
C GLN A 246 -11.92 -20.45 -15.68
N ILE A 247 -12.98 -20.93 -16.31
CA ILE A 247 -14.34 -20.42 -16.14
C ILE A 247 -15.05 -21.39 -15.17
N PRO A 248 -15.71 -20.90 -14.10
CA PRO A 248 -16.47 -21.77 -13.22
C PRO A 248 -17.54 -22.57 -13.98
N ALA A 249 -17.69 -23.85 -13.65
CA ALA A 249 -18.71 -24.70 -14.27
C ALA A 249 -20.13 -24.33 -13.82
N ASP A 250 -20.28 -23.96 -12.55
CA ASP A 250 -21.52 -23.51 -11.91
C ASP A 250 -21.20 -22.78 -10.58
N ASN A 251 -22.25 -22.38 -9.84
CA ASN A 251 -22.13 -21.64 -8.57
C ASN A 251 -21.60 -22.50 -7.41
N TYR A 252 -21.35 -23.80 -7.61
CA TYR A 252 -20.86 -24.73 -6.58
C TYR A 252 -19.47 -25.26 -6.91
N ASP A 253 -18.79 -24.66 -7.90
CA ASP A 253 -17.50 -25.14 -8.38
C ASP A 253 -16.41 -24.97 -7.31
N ASN A 254 -16.05 -26.08 -6.67
CA ASN A 254 -15.08 -26.09 -5.59
C ASN A 254 -13.62 -26.14 -6.07
N TYR A 255 -13.39 -26.00 -7.38
CA TYR A 255 -12.06 -25.97 -7.97
C TYR A 255 -12.03 -25.17 -9.28
N VAL A 256 -11.68 -23.89 -9.17
CA VAL A 256 -11.45 -23.01 -10.33
C VAL A 256 -10.07 -22.37 -10.26
N GLU A 257 -9.22 -22.60 -11.26
CA GLU A 257 -7.93 -21.94 -11.31
C GLU A 257 -8.04 -20.50 -11.84
N TYR A 258 -7.56 -19.52 -11.07
CA TYR A 258 -7.44 -18.13 -11.51
C TYR A 258 -6.05 -17.79 -12.03
N LYS A 259 -5.99 -16.94 -13.05
CA LYS A 259 -4.74 -16.38 -13.56
C LYS A 259 -4.31 -15.18 -12.71
N LEU A 260 -3.06 -15.18 -12.28
CA LEU A 260 -2.40 -14.00 -11.70
C LEU A 260 -2.00 -13.03 -12.82
N VAL A 261 -2.45 -11.78 -12.70
CA VAL A 261 -2.19 -10.68 -13.65
C VAL A 261 -1.34 -9.63 -12.94
N ASP A 262 -0.13 -9.35 -13.42
CA ASP A 262 0.71 -8.29 -12.83
C ASP A 262 0.07 -6.94 -13.19
N ILE A 263 -0.30 -6.16 -12.17
CA ILE A 263 -0.87 -4.81 -12.33
C ILE A 263 0.04 -3.92 -13.20
N PHE A 264 1.35 -4.17 -13.17
CA PHE A 264 2.37 -3.43 -13.91
C PHE A 264 2.84 -4.13 -15.19
N GLU A 265 2.17 -5.18 -15.67
CA GLU A 265 2.47 -5.69 -17.01
C GLU A 265 2.17 -4.64 -18.07
N SER A 266 2.87 -4.71 -19.21
CA SER A 266 2.75 -3.71 -20.27
C SER A 266 1.30 -3.64 -20.78
N GLY A 267 0.68 -2.45 -20.72
CA GLY A 267 -0.72 -2.26 -21.07
C GLY A 267 -1.72 -2.75 -20.01
N GLY A 268 -1.23 -3.21 -18.86
CA GLY A 268 -2.01 -3.69 -17.73
C GLY A 268 -2.66 -2.56 -16.92
N LEU A 269 -3.25 -2.92 -15.79
CA LEU A 269 -4.13 -2.04 -15.01
C LEU A 269 -3.48 -0.72 -14.61
N TRP A 270 -2.19 -0.71 -14.23
CA TRP A 270 -1.49 0.53 -13.88
C TRP A 270 -1.31 1.47 -15.06
N ASP A 271 -1.06 0.95 -16.26
CA ASP A 271 -0.93 1.76 -17.48
C ASP A 271 -2.27 2.41 -17.87
N GLN A 272 -3.39 1.80 -17.45
CA GLN A 272 -4.73 2.35 -17.66
C GLN A 272 -5.09 3.50 -16.70
N ARG A 273 -4.28 3.86 -15.71
CA ARG A 273 -4.64 4.93 -14.74
C ARG A 273 -5.01 6.28 -15.37
N PHE A 274 -4.55 6.56 -16.59
CA PHE A 274 -4.91 7.78 -17.33
C PHE A 274 -6.07 7.59 -18.32
N ASN A 275 -6.61 6.37 -18.45
CA ASN A 275 -7.77 6.06 -19.26
C ASN A 275 -9.03 6.57 -18.55
N THR A 276 -9.61 7.64 -19.08
CA THR A 276 -10.79 8.30 -18.52
C THR A 276 -12.08 7.51 -18.74
N GLN A 277 -12.07 6.45 -19.55
CA GLN A 277 -13.20 5.52 -19.63
C GLN A 277 -13.19 4.52 -18.47
N LEU A 278 -12.02 4.20 -17.91
CA LEU A 278 -11.88 3.27 -16.79
C LEU A 278 -11.84 3.97 -15.43
N PHE A 279 -11.11 5.08 -15.34
CA PHE A 279 -10.89 5.79 -14.09
C PHE A 279 -11.40 7.23 -14.13
N SER A 280 -12.10 7.63 -13.07
CA SER A 280 -12.53 9.01 -12.82
C SER A 280 -11.35 9.97 -12.68
N SER A 281 -10.21 9.46 -12.21
CA SER A 281 -8.92 10.15 -12.20
C SER A 281 -7.75 9.16 -12.05
N PRO A 282 -6.50 9.60 -12.30
CA PRO A 282 -5.32 8.76 -12.05
C PRO A 282 -5.12 8.32 -10.60
N ALA A 283 -5.87 8.92 -9.66
CA ALA A 283 -5.88 8.48 -8.28
C ALA A 283 -6.51 7.09 -8.08
N GLY A 284 -7.22 6.54 -9.08
CA GLY A 284 -7.64 5.13 -9.09
C GLY A 284 -9.11 4.85 -8.76
N GLY A 285 -9.97 5.86 -8.63
CA GLY A 285 -11.41 5.63 -8.52
C GLY A 285 -12.01 5.24 -9.87
N PHE A 286 -12.69 4.10 -9.94
CA PHE A 286 -13.32 3.61 -11.19
C PHE A 286 -14.45 4.55 -11.62
N THR A 287 -14.66 4.63 -12.93
CA THR A 287 -15.89 5.21 -13.49
C THR A 287 -17.08 4.26 -13.31
N GLY A 288 -18.27 4.79 -13.53
CA GLY A 288 -19.50 4.02 -13.63
C GLY A 288 -20.65 4.90 -14.06
N ASN A 289 -21.72 4.30 -14.57
CA ASN A 289 -22.94 5.03 -14.95
C ASN A 289 -24.24 4.35 -14.51
N ASP A 290 -24.17 3.13 -13.99
CA ASP A 290 -25.28 2.41 -13.39
C ASP A 290 -25.35 2.67 -11.88
N PHE A 291 -26.47 3.25 -11.43
CA PHE A 291 -26.81 3.66 -10.04
C PHE A 291 -25.96 4.79 -9.44
N LYS A 292 -24.65 4.80 -9.68
CA LYS A 292 -23.71 5.83 -9.25
C LYS A 292 -22.72 6.15 -10.37
N THR A 293 -21.98 7.25 -10.26
CA THR A 293 -20.94 7.62 -11.24
C THR A 293 -19.60 6.89 -11.03
N GLY A 294 -19.63 5.76 -10.33
CA GLY A 294 -18.49 5.03 -9.77
C GLY A 294 -18.79 4.50 -8.36
N GLY A 295 -17.82 3.82 -7.75
CA GLY A 295 -17.95 3.24 -6.41
C GLY A 295 -16.76 2.37 -6.03
N ALA A 296 -16.25 1.60 -6.99
CA ALA A 296 -15.03 0.83 -6.83
C ALA A 296 -13.75 1.69 -6.89
N ASN A 297 -12.71 1.19 -6.24
CA ASN A 297 -11.39 1.82 -6.16
C ASN A 297 -10.31 0.82 -6.54
N ALA A 298 -9.25 1.28 -7.22
CA ALA A 298 -8.05 0.50 -7.45
C ALA A 298 -7.22 0.39 -6.15
N PRO A 299 -6.24 -0.54 -6.07
CA PRO A 299 -5.45 -0.70 -4.85
C PRO A 299 -4.71 0.55 -4.36
N TRP A 300 -4.38 1.47 -5.27
CA TRP A 300 -3.75 2.76 -4.95
C TRP A 300 -4.75 3.88 -4.63
N ALA A 301 -6.03 3.54 -4.48
CA ALA A 301 -7.12 4.41 -4.08
C ALA A 301 -7.88 3.92 -2.83
N TRP A 302 -7.72 2.64 -2.43
CA TRP A 302 -8.36 2.08 -1.23
C TRP A 302 -7.99 2.84 0.04
N ASN A 303 -8.98 3.02 0.92
CA ASN A 303 -8.86 3.82 2.13
C ASN A 303 -9.76 3.25 3.22
N ASP A 304 -9.22 3.07 4.42
CA ASP A 304 -9.97 2.64 5.63
C ASP A 304 -10.80 3.80 6.24
N GLY A 305 -10.59 5.03 5.75
CA GLY A 305 -11.48 6.19 5.96
C GLY A 305 -11.52 6.75 7.39
N ASN A 306 -11.02 6.00 8.38
CA ASN A 306 -11.11 6.30 9.80
C ASN A 306 -9.73 6.37 10.49
N ASP A 307 -8.66 5.96 9.81
CA ASP A 307 -7.30 5.92 10.32
C ASP A 307 -6.54 7.20 9.93
N ALA A 308 -6.71 8.28 10.69
CA ALA A 308 -6.12 9.61 10.40
C ALA A 308 -4.60 9.65 10.11
N ILE A 309 -3.86 8.55 10.37
CA ILE A 309 -2.43 8.39 10.13
C ILE A 309 -2.12 7.73 8.78
N VAL A 310 -2.93 6.77 8.33
CA VAL A 310 -2.78 6.08 7.03
C VAL A 310 -3.72 6.76 6.04
N GLN A 311 -3.21 7.06 4.87
CA GLN A 311 -3.95 7.82 3.85
C GLN A 311 -4.47 6.88 2.77
N GLY A 312 -5.54 7.31 2.09
CA GLY A 312 -6.05 6.62 0.92
C GLY A 312 -4.95 6.32 -0.10
N GLY A 313 -4.89 5.07 -0.52
CA GLY A 313 -3.90 4.53 -1.45
C GLY A 313 -2.61 4.02 -0.82
N GLU A 314 -2.33 4.31 0.46
CA GLU A 314 -1.11 3.82 1.13
C GLU A 314 -1.08 2.29 1.27
N PHE A 315 -2.23 1.62 1.14
CA PHE A 315 -2.29 0.17 0.96
C PHE A 315 -1.37 -0.35 -0.16
N ALA A 316 -1.26 0.39 -1.27
CA ALA A 316 -0.37 0.06 -2.38
C ALA A 316 0.87 0.96 -2.45
N THR A 317 0.74 2.25 -2.17
CA THR A 317 1.82 3.23 -2.35
C THR A 317 2.82 3.26 -1.19
N ASP A 318 2.39 2.99 0.05
CA ASP A 318 3.25 2.89 1.23
C ASP A 318 2.86 1.72 2.17
N PRO A 319 2.86 0.48 1.67
CA PRO A 319 2.41 -0.68 2.44
C PRO A 319 3.26 -0.97 3.68
N ALA A 320 4.52 -0.52 3.68
CA ALA A 320 5.38 -0.60 4.87
C ALA A 320 4.90 0.34 5.97
N LYS A 321 4.52 1.58 5.64
CA LYS A 321 3.91 2.49 6.62
C LYS A 321 2.59 1.92 7.14
N LEU A 322 1.73 1.39 6.27
CA LEU A 322 0.48 0.75 6.71
C LEU A 322 0.78 -0.37 7.71
N ALA A 323 1.64 -1.33 7.35
CA ALA A 323 1.99 -2.46 8.22
C ALA A 323 2.64 -2.04 9.56
N ASP A 324 3.52 -1.03 9.56
CA ASP A 324 4.17 -0.48 10.77
C ASP A 324 3.18 0.21 11.72
N ASN A 325 2.04 0.69 11.21
CA ASN A 325 0.98 1.27 12.04
C ASN A 325 -0.01 0.20 12.51
N TYR A 326 -0.39 -0.73 11.63
CA TYR A 326 -1.42 -1.74 11.92
C TYR A 326 -0.91 -2.83 12.86
N PHE A 327 0.39 -3.14 12.83
CA PHE A 327 0.98 -4.22 13.62
C PHE A 327 2.14 -3.73 14.49
N ASP A 328 2.11 -4.14 15.76
CA ASP A 328 3.26 -4.16 16.65
C ASP A 328 4.01 -5.49 16.53
N GLY A 329 5.21 -5.59 17.12
CA GLY A 329 5.98 -6.85 17.09
C GLY A 329 6.63 -7.17 15.74
N VAL A 330 6.72 -6.17 14.85
CA VAL A 330 7.26 -6.28 13.48
C VAL A 330 8.78 -6.48 13.41
N GLY A 331 9.49 -6.34 14.53
CA GLY A 331 10.91 -6.65 14.63
C GLY A 331 11.79 -5.76 13.74
N ASN A 332 12.64 -6.38 12.92
CA ASN A 332 13.51 -5.65 11.99
C ASN A 332 12.72 -5.23 10.74
N PHE A 333 12.05 -4.08 10.84
CA PHE A 333 11.13 -3.59 9.82
C PHE A 333 11.66 -2.32 9.14
N SER A 334 11.77 -2.36 7.81
CA SER A 334 12.23 -1.23 6.99
C SER A 334 11.09 -0.61 6.20
N ARG A 335 10.91 0.71 6.36
CA ARG A 335 10.08 1.55 5.48
C ARG A 335 10.82 2.11 4.25
N THR A 336 12.06 1.68 4.03
CA THR A 336 12.81 2.04 2.81
C THR A 336 12.61 0.98 1.74
N TYR A 337 12.04 1.40 0.61
CA TYR A 337 11.78 0.55 -0.55
C TYR A 337 13.02 0.35 -1.43
N SER A 338 13.24 -0.89 -1.87
CA SER A 338 14.18 -1.23 -2.94
C SER A 338 13.49 -1.39 -4.30
N ASP A 339 12.19 -1.69 -4.30
CA ASP A 339 11.33 -1.62 -5.49
C ASP A 339 9.91 -1.26 -5.06
N ASN A 340 9.39 -0.13 -5.51
CA ASN A 340 8.00 0.22 -5.31
C ASN A 340 7.52 0.85 -6.60
N LYS A 341 6.89 0.08 -7.49
CA LYS A 341 6.45 0.57 -8.81
C LYS A 341 5.30 1.57 -8.73
N TYR A 342 4.54 1.64 -7.65
CA TYR A 342 3.56 2.72 -7.47
C TYR A 342 4.26 4.07 -7.31
N ASN A 343 5.37 4.09 -6.58
CA ASN A 343 6.17 5.30 -6.39
C ASN A 343 7.23 5.50 -7.49
N ALA A 344 7.73 4.41 -8.06
CA ALA A 344 8.75 4.39 -9.11
C ALA A 344 8.16 4.46 -10.53
N ALA A 345 6.83 4.34 -10.67
CA ALA A 345 6.12 4.43 -11.94
C ALA A 345 4.80 5.22 -11.88
N ALA A 346 4.54 6.01 -10.82
CA ALA A 346 3.75 7.24 -10.95
C ALA A 346 4.51 8.32 -11.76
N GLY A 347 5.71 8.00 -12.27
CA GLY A 347 6.65 8.96 -12.85
C GLY A 347 7.34 9.83 -11.79
N GLY A 348 7.03 9.61 -10.52
CA GLY A 348 7.59 10.26 -9.34
C GLY A 348 9.09 10.12 -9.13
N ILE A 349 9.89 10.79 -9.93
CA ILE A 349 11.34 10.95 -9.68
C ILE A 349 11.59 11.82 -8.42
N VAL A 350 10.56 12.58 -8.03
CA VAL A 350 10.54 13.44 -6.86
C VAL A 350 9.27 13.19 -6.08
N THR A 351 9.38 13.00 -4.76
CA THR A 351 8.23 13.05 -3.86
C THR A 351 8.27 14.35 -3.08
N VAL A 352 7.20 15.14 -3.17
CA VAL A 352 7.03 16.37 -2.38
C VAL A 352 6.10 16.09 -1.20
N TYR A 353 6.40 16.69 -0.05
CA TYR A 353 5.69 16.44 1.20
C TYR A 353 5.19 17.73 1.81
N GLN A 354 4.04 17.64 2.47
CA GLN A 354 3.42 18.77 3.16
C GLN A 354 4.29 19.32 4.27
N ASN A 355 4.80 18.45 5.14
CA ASN A 355 5.50 18.83 6.36
C ASN A 355 6.99 18.45 6.29
N CYS A 356 7.80 19.05 7.17
CA CYS A 356 9.20 18.65 7.33
C CYS A 356 9.31 17.19 7.79
N ASN A 357 10.50 16.62 7.61
CA ASN A 357 10.84 15.22 7.89
C ASN A 357 10.02 14.20 7.09
N TYR A 358 9.53 14.57 5.91
CA TYR A 358 8.79 13.69 5.01
C TYR A 358 7.46 13.19 5.61
N THR A 359 6.70 14.12 6.21
CA THR A 359 5.42 13.82 6.87
C THR A 359 4.28 14.66 6.27
N GLY A 360 3.03 14.39 6.66
CA GLY A 360 1.83 14.92 5.99
C GLY A 360 1.54 14.22 4.67
N TYR A 361 0.85 14.88 3.74
CA TYR A 361 0.63 14.27 2.41
C TYR A 361 1.95 14.09 1.67
N ALA A 362 2.01 13.07 0.81
CA ALA A 362 3.17 12.75 -0.01
C ALA A 362 2.75 12.56 -1.48
N ILE A 363 3.19 13.44 -2.36
CA ILE A 363 2.83 13.40 -3.79
C ILE A 363 4.07 13.11 -4.63
N ALA A 364 4.00 12.06 -5.42
CA ALA A 364 5.05 11.66 -6.35
C ALA A 364 4.86 12.35 -7.72
N LEU A 365 5.89 13.05 -8.21
CA LEU A 365 5.85 13.83 -9.44
C LEU A 365 6.89 13.37 -10.49
N PRO A 366 6.45 13.03 -11.72
CA PRO A 366 7.15 13.23 -12.97
C PRO A 366 8.48 13.95 -13.11
N VAL A 367 9.39 13.53 -13.99
CA VAL A 367 10.10 14.56 -14.79
C VAL A 367 9.07 15.35 -15.59
N GLY A 368 9.13 16.68 -15.50
CA GLY A 368 8.13 17.55 -16.11
C GLY A 368 8.11 18.94 -15.52
N ASN A 369 7.21 19.76 -16.03
CA ASN A 369 6.98 21.12 -15.57
C ASN A 369 5.53 21.20 -15.08
N TYR A 370 5.35 21.66 -13.84
CA TYR A 370 4.05 21.69 -13.18
C TYR A 370 3.71 23.11 -12.76
N THR A 371 2.67 23.68 -13.37
CA THR A 371 2.01 24.89 -12.88
C THR A 371 1.18 24.56 -11.62
N LEU A 372 0.68 25.58 -10.93
CA LEU A 372 -0.16 25.42 -9.76
C LEU A 372 -1.40 24.57 -10.05
N ALA A 373 -2.04 24.79 -11.20
CA ALA A 373 -3.22 24.02 -11.59
C ALA A 373 -2.91 22.51 -11.72
N GLN A 374 -1.74 22.18 -12.28
CA GLN A 374 -1.28 20.80 -12.42
C GLN A 374 -0.86 20.21 -11.08
N LEU A 375 -0.21 20.99 -10.21
CA LEU A 375 0.10 20.54 -8.85
C LEU A 375 -1.18 20.22 -8.06
N LYS A 376 -2.20 21.08 -8.14
CA LYS A 376 -3.51 20.85 -7.52
C LYS A 376 -4.21 19.60 -8.04
N SER A 377 -4.10 19.29 -9.34
CA SER A 377 -4.69 18.05 -9.89
C SER A 377 -3.98 16.78 -9.39
N TYR A 378 -2.76 16.92 -8.88
CA TYR A 378 -2.02 15.85 -8.19
C TYR A 378 -2.22 15.88 -6.66
N GLY A 379 -3.09 16.75 -6.14
CA GLY A 379 -3.36 16.85 -4.70
C GLY A 379 -2.39 17.73 -3.91
N VAL A 380 -1.49 18.48 -4.58
CA VAL A 380 -0.59 19.43 -3.91
C VAL A 380 -1.32 20.73 -3.61
N VAL A 381 -1.29 21.17 -2.35
CA VAL A 381 -1.85 22.44 -1.90
C VAL A 381 -0.85 23.56 -2.18
N ASN A 382 -1.36 24.74 -2.58
CA ASN A 382 -0.51 25.90 -2.83
C ASN A 382 0.21 26.32 -1.56
N ASP A 383 1.49 26.67 -1.65
CA ASP A 383 2.24 27.21 -0.52
C ASP A 383 2.23 26.26 0.70
N ASP A 384 2.29 24.95 0.47
CA ASP A 384 2.17 23.93 1.54
C ASP A 384 3.23 22.82 1.41
N LEU A 385 4.31 23.06 0.65
CA LEU A 385 5.41 22.10 0.52
C LEU A 385 6.52 22.45 1.51
N SER A 386 6.93 21.45 2.32
CA SER A 386 7.96 21.62 3.34
C SER A 386 9.13 20.65 3.24
N SER A 387 9.02 19.51 2.55
CA SER A 387 10.17 18.62 2.32
C SER A 387 10.09 17.85 1.02
N VAL A 388 11.23 17.34 0.54
CA VAL A 388 11.35 16.71 -0.78
C VAL A 388 12.29 15.50 -0.73
N ARG A 389 11.86 14.37 -1.31
CA ARG A 389 12.74 13.25 -1.66
C ARG A 389 12.98 13.22 -3.16
N LEU A 390 14.22 12.97 -3.54
CA LEU A 390 14.71 12.93 -4.92
C LEU A 390 15.41 11.61 -5.17
N GLU A 391 15.12 10.98 -6.29
CA GLU A 391 15.93 9.89 -6.82
C GLU A 391 17.30 10.41 -7.29
N ASN A 392 18.32 9.56 -7.18
CA ASN A 392 19.68 9.90 -7.63
C ASN A 392 19.69 10.21 -9.14
N GLY A 393 20.42 11.27 -9.53
CA GLY A 393 20.54 11.66 -10.94
C GLY A 393 19.53 12.71 -11.40
N TYR A 394 18.72 13.25 -10.49
CA TYR A 394 17.68 14.22 -10.81
C TYR A 394 17.73 15.48 -9.95
N LYS A 395 17.05 16.52 -10.43
CA LYS A 395 16.84 17.77 -9.72
C LYS A 395 15.40 18.23 -9.80
N ILE A 396 14.96 18.93 -8.76
CA ILE A 396 13.75 19.75 -8.76
C ILE A 396 14.13 21.21 -8.56
N THR A 397 13.48 22.08 -9.31
CA THR A 397 13.46 23.52 -9.07
C THR A 397 12.07 23.89 -8.59
N LEU A 398 11.95 24.35 -7.35
CA LEU A 398 10.72 24.91 -6.81
C LEU A 398 10.69 26.41 -7.04
N TYR A 399 9.56 26.95 -7.46
CA TYR A 399 9.34 28.36 -7.76
C TYR A 399 8.27 28.94 -6.85
N GLN A 400 8.52 30.14 -6.34
CA GLN A 400 7.66 30.82 -5.38
C GLN A 400 6.29 31.17 -5.99
N ASN A 401 6.26 31.55 -7.27
CA ASN A 401 5.04 31.92 -7.95
C ASN A 401 4.66 30.86 -8.99
N ASP A 402 3.39 30.87 -9.41
CA ASP A 402 2.92 30.03 -10.51
C ASP A 402 3.63 30.38 -11.84
N ASN A 403 3.57 29.47 -12.81
CA ASN A 403 4.18 29.59 -14.13
C ASN A 403 5.70 29.86 -14.07
N PHE A 404 6.37 29.25 -13.09
CA PHE A 404 7.83 29.24 -12.92
C PHE A 404 8.44 30.63 -12.68
N GLY A 405 7.71 31.49 -11.95
CA GLY A 405 8.15 32.85 -11.60
C GLY A 405 8.57 32.99 -10.13
N GLY A 406 9.09 34.18 -9.78
CA GLY A 406 9.49 34.51 -8.41
C GLY A 406 10.84 33.93 -8.00
N GLU A 407 11.09 33.86 -6.69
CA GLU A 407 12.26 33.19 -6.11
C GLU A 407 12.24 31.70 -6.45
N ALA A 408 13.41 31.08 -6.61
CA ALA A 408 13.51 29.65 -6.90
C ALA A 408 14.60 28.97 -6.08
N VAL A 409 14.34 27.74 -5.66
CA VAL A 409 15.34 26.85 -5.02
C VAL A 409 15.52 25.58 -5.84
N VAL A 410 16.77 25.18 -6.06
CA VAL A 410 17.12 23.94 -6.75
C VAL A 410 17.60 22.92 -5.73
N LEU A 411 17.02 21.73 -5.78
CA LEU A 411 17.42 20.59 -4.95
C LEU A 411 17.89 19.46 -5.86
N THR A 412 19.06 18.90 -5.53
CA THR A 412 19.69 17.78 -6.25
C THR A 412 19.85 16.55 -5.36
N ALA A 413 19.31 16.59 -4.16
CA ALA A 413 19.32 15.52 -3.16
C ALA A 413 18.15 15.71 -2.21
N ASN A 414 17.81 14.66 -1.45
CA ASN A 414 16.79 14.69 -0.41
C ASN A 414 16.97 15.90 0.52
N ASN A 415 15.88 16.61 0.78
CA ASN A 415 15.85 17.74 1.71
C ASN A 415 14.71 17.53 2.71
N SER A 416 15.07 17.28 3.97
CA SER A 416 14.11 17.01 5.04
C SER A 416 13.34 18.26 5.51
N CYS A 417 13.77 19.48 5.16
CA CYS A 417 13.04 20.70 5.49
C CYS A 417 13.50 21.87 4.62
N LEU A 418 12.60 22.48 3.86
CA LEU A 418 12.92 23.54 2.88
C LEU A 418 13.39 24.86 3.49
N GLY A 419 13.34 24.99 4.82
CA GLY A 419 13.88 26.13 5.56
C GLY A 419 13.20 27.43 5.14
N ASN A 420 13.96 28.38 4.60
CA ASN A 420 13.40 29.67 4.16
C ASN A 420 12.43 29.55 2.98
N PHE A 421 12.40 28.40 2.29
CA PHE A 421 11.49 28.11 1.18
C PHE A 421 10.28 27.25 1.59
N ASN A 422 10.08 27.02 2.90
CA ASN A 422 8.90 26.33 3.42
C ASN A 422 7.62 27.06 2.98
N ASP A 423 6.60 26.31 2.57
CA ASP A 423 5.25 26.85 2.34
C ASP A 423 5.22 28.00 1.33
N LYS A 424 6.03 27.89 0.27
CA LYS A 424 6.18 28.92 -0.75
C LYS A 424 6.07 28.42 -2.18
N ALA A 425 6.13 27.11 -2.40
CA ALA A 425 6.18 26.58 -3.75
C ALA A 425 4.79 26.63 -4.41
N SER A 426 4.69 27.36 -5.52
CA SER A 426 3.48 27.47 -6.35
C SER A 426 3.65 26.81 -7.73
N SER A 427 4.87 26.54 -8.18
CA SER A 427 5.15 25.73 -9.38
C SER A 427 6.50 25.02 -9.29
N VAL A 428 6.68 23.91 -10.01
CA VAL A 428 7.94 23.13 -9.95
C VAL A 428 8.39 22.63 -11.33
N LYS A 429 9.70 22.49 -11.51
CA LYS A 429 10.30 21.80 -12.67
C LYS A 429 11.17 20.66 -12.20
N ILE A 430 11.06 19.51 -12.84
CA ILE A 430 11.81 18.31 -12.51
C ILE A 430 12.52 17.85 -13.77
N SER A 431 13.84 17.63 -13.69
CA SER A 431 14.65 17.16 -14.82
C SER A 431 15.79 16.26 -14.36
N VAL A 432 16.44 15.58 -15.31
CA VAL A 432 17.73 14.93 -15.10
C VAL A 432 18.78 16.00 -14.73
N LEU A 433 19.77 15.61 -13.92
CA LEU A 433 20.86 16.49 -13.49
C LEU A 433 21.68 17.05 -14.66
#